data_AF-A0A840PIF0-F1
#
_entry.id   AF-A0A840PIF0-F1
#
_cell.length_a   1.000
_cell.length_b   1.000
_cell.length_c   1.000
_cell.angle_alpha   90.00
_cell.angle_beta   90.00
_cell.angle_gamma   90.00
#
_symmetry.space_group_name_H-M   'P 1'
#
loop_
_entity.id
_entity.type
_entity.pdbx_description
1 polymer ?
#
loop_
_entity_poly.entity_id
_entity_poly.type
_entity_poly.pdbx_seq_one_letter_code
_entity_poly.pdbx_strand_id
1 'polypeptide(L)'
;MSPRNPRNNPYESAGEVLAGHRARALVLLWRWRTEIALLFLAMTVMTATVNAAASGNWLPSLLLTSAVSAPAATRLGRGWVTAHAWCVISRHRIQRVCLETPMHTRAGRIPLVLWISPIPEGERALILTRAGICAEDFEAFAGEIEAACAARRVRVLRHRRYATLVTVEIVRREAAPGVAAPGLARCYGGPGWTPIPSTRDLEEPHDTRHHLVLPQVG
;
A
#
# COMPACT_ATOMS: atom_id res chain seq x y z
N MET A 1 -10.09 -16.64 19.76
CA MET A 1 -9.05 -17.25 18.90
C MET A 1 -9.71 -17.66 17.59
N SER A 2 -9.49 -16.88 16.52
CA SER A 2 -10.04 -17.20 15.18
C SER A 2 -9.38 -18.48 14.64
N PRO A 3 -10.13 -19.42 14.03
CA PRO A 3 -9.56 -20.61 13.41
C PRO A 3 -8.72 -20.18 12.20
N ARG A 4 -7.44 -19.90 12.44
CA ARG A 4 -6.49 -19.42 11.42
C ARG A 4 -6.42 -20.44 10.29
N ASN A 5 -6.72 -19.96 9.09
CA ASN A 5 -6.94 -20.71 7.86
C ASN A 5 -5.94 -21.88 7.67
N PRO A 6 -6.35 -23.15 7.88
CA PRO A 6 -5.47 -24.32 7.74
C PRO A 6 -5.17 -24.68 6.27
N ARG A 7 -5.68 -23.92 5.29
CA ARG A 7 -5.62 -24.29 3.86
C ARG A 7 -4.25 -24.06 3.21
N ASN A 8 -3.38 -23.26 3.81
CA ASN A 8 -2.07 -22.91 3.27
C ASN A 8 -0.95 -23.33 4.24
N ASN A 9 -0.59 -24.62 4.18
CA ASN A 9 0.60 -25.14 4.84
C ASN A 9 1.86 -24.72 4.05
N PRO A 10 2.87 -24.04 4.66
CA PRO A 10 4.05 -23.52 3.96
C PRO A 10 4.98 -24.57 3.32
N TYR A 11 4.80 -25.87 3.60
CA TYR A 11 5.86 -26.87 3.40
C TYR A 11 5.69 -27.84 2.21
N GLU A 12 4.68 -27.71 1.35
CA GLU A 12 4.57 -28.55 0.15
C GLU A 12 4.52 -27.71 -1.14
N SER A 13 5.67 -27.56 -1.80
CA SER A 13 5.75 -27.02 -3.16
C SER A 13 6.34 -28.06 -4.12
N ALA A 14 5.56 -29.09 -4.45
CA ALA A 14 5.86 -29.97 -5.57
C ALA A 14 5.34 -29.34 -6.87
N GLY A 15 6.29 -28.82 -7.67
CA GLY A 15 6.29 -28.85 -9.13
C GLY A 15 5.12 -28.24 -9.91
N GLU A 16 5.38 -27.08 -10.53
CA GLU A 16 4.86 -26.79 -11.88
C GLU A 16 5.78 -25.76 -12.56
N VAL A 17 6.71 -26.27 -13.39
CA VAL A 17 7.91 -25.54 -13.84
C VAL A 17 7.75 -24.81 -15.18
N LEU A 18 6.74 -25.03 -16.03
CA LEU A 18 6.95 -24.71 -17.45
C LEU A 18 6.07 -23.63 -18.12
N ALA A 19 5.02 -23.09 -17.48
CA ALA A 19 4.14 -22.11 -18.14
C ALA A 19 4.44 -20.61 -17.85
N GLY A 20 5.37 -20.29 -16.94
CA GLY A 20 5.30 -19.04 -16.17
C GLY A 20 6.31 -17.92 -16.45
N HIS A 21 7.25 -18.03 -17.39
CA HIS A 21 8.41 -17.12 -17.45
C HIS A 21 8.04 -15.64 -17.75
N ARG A 22 7.12 -15.37 -18.67
CA ARG A 22 6.72 -13.99 -19.04
C ARG A 22 5.88 -13.30 -17.96
N ALA A 23 4.90 -14.01 -17.40
CA ALA A 23 4.10 -13.50 -16.29
C ALA A 23 4.98 -13.28 -15.04
N ARG A 24 5.96 -14.16 -14.80
CA ARG A 24 6.95 -14.01 -13.74
C ARG A 24 7.86 -12.81 -13.96
N ALA A 25 8.33 -12.58 -15.20
CA ALA A 25 9.12 -11.41 -15.54
C ALA A 25 8.34 -10.10 -15.34
N LEU A 26 7.07 -10.05 -15.75
CA LEU A 26 6.21 -8.89 -15.52
C LEU A 26 5.97 -8.63 -14.03
N VAL A 27 5.72 -9.66 -13.23
CA VAL A 27 5.56 -9.54 -11.77
C VAL A 27 6.86 -9.11 -11.09
N LEU A 28 8.01 -9.63 -11.54
CA LEU A 28 9.32 -9.22 -11.05
C LEU A 28 9.62 -7.76 -11.39
N LEU A 29 9.40 -7.34 -12.65
CA LEU A 29 9.53 -5.95 -13.08
C LEU A 29 8.59 -5.03 -12.28
N TRP A 30 7.35 -5.46 -12.04
CA TRP A 30 6.40 -4.69 -11.24
C TRP A 30 6.84 -4.53 -9.78
N ARG A 31 7.51 -5.55 -9.23
CA ARG A 31 8.09 -5.54 -7.89
C ARG A 31 9.31 -4.62 -7.83
N TRP A 32 10.21 -4.73 -8.81
CA TRP A 32 11.43 -3.93 -8.93
C TRP A 32 11.19 -2.51 -9.45
N ARG A 33 9.96 -2.14 -9.80
CA ARG A 33 9.56 -0.79 -10.28
C ARG A 33 10.24 0.35 -9.54
N THR A 34 10.27 0.31 -8.20
CA THR A 34 10.82 1.39 -7.37
C THR A 34 12.35 1.41 -7.41
N GLU A 35 12.99 0.25 -7.41
CA GLU A 35 14.44 0.11 -7.55
C GLU A 35 14.92 0.54 -8.94
N ILE A 36 14.20 0.12 -9.99
CA ILE A 36 14.43 0.53 -11.38
C ILE A 36 14.25 2.05 -11.52
N ALA A 37 13.19 2.63 -10.96
CA ALA A 37 12.98 4.07 -11.00
C ALA A 37 14.10 4.86 -10.29
N LEU A 38 14.59 4.36 -9.15
CA LEU A 38 15.74 4.96 -8.44
C LEU A 38 17.04 4.84 -9.25
N LEU A 39 17.28 3.69 -9.89
CA LEU A 39 18.45 3.50 -10.75
C LEU A 39 18.41 4.42 -11.96
N PHE A 40 17.25 4.57 -12.61
CA PHE A 40 17.09 5.52 -13.71
C PHE A 40 17.31 6.96 -13.26
N LEU A 41 16.79 7.35 -12.09
CA LEU A 41 17.03 8.68 -11.52
C LEU A 41 18.51 8.92 -11.20
N ALA A 42 19.21 7.94 -10.61
CA ALA A 42 20.63 8.04 -10.34
C ALA A 42 21.43 8.16 -11.64
N MET A 43 21.07 7.37 -12.66
CA MET A 43 21.71 7.41 -13.97
C MET A 43 21.52 8.76 -14.66
N THR A 44 20.33 9.36 -14.62
CA THR A 44 20.08 10.68 -15.22
C THR A 44 20.83 11.81 -14.52
N VAL A 45 20.95 11.75 -13.19
CA VAL A 45 21.79 12.69 -12.42
C VAL A 45 23.27 12.53 -12.80
N MET A 46 23.75 11.30 -12.90
CA MET A 46 25.14 11.01 -13.27
C MET A 46 25.46 11.48 -14.69
N THR A 47 24.60 11.21 -15.68
CA THR A 47 24.82 11.68 -17.05
C THR A 47 24.72 13.19 -17.17
N ALA A 48 23.79 13.84 -16.46
CA ALA A 48 23.68 15.29 -16.44
C ALA A 48 24.92 15.97 -15.84
N THR A 49 25.50 15.41 -14.78
CA THR A 49 26.70 15.94 -14.12
C THR A 49 27.95 15.75 -14.97
N VAL A 50 28.14 14.57 -15.59
CA VAL A 50 29.24 14.33 -16.54
C VAL A 50 29.14 15.26 -17.74
N ASN A 51 27.94 15.43 -18.31
CA ASN A 51 27.73 16.35 -19.43
C ASN A 51 27.97 17.81 -19.02
N ALA A 52 27.57 18.22 -17.82
CA ALA A 52 27.84 19.56 -17.30
C ALA A 52 29.36 19.81 -17.14
N ALA A 53 30.10 18.82 -16.64
CA ALA A 53 31.55 18.91 -16.51
C ALA A 53 32.26 19.00 -17.87
N ALA A 54 31.77 18.26 -18.87
CA ALA A 54 32.36 18.23 -20.22
C ALA A 54 32.01 19.48 -21.05
N SER A 55 30.79 20.02 -20.93
CA SER A 55 30.31 21.17 -21.72
C SER A 55 30.49 22.52 -21.02
N GLY A 56 30.89 22.53 -19.74
CA GLY A 56 30.91 23.73 -18.90
C GLY A 56 29.53 24.26 -18.53
N ASN A 57 28.44 23.66 -19.03
CA ASN A 57 27.08 24.11 -18.79
C ASN A 57 26.44 23.39 -17.60
N TRP A 58 26.51 24.02 -16.42
CA TRP A 58 25.98 23.49 -15.18
C TRP A 58 24.45 23.63 -15.02
N LEU A 59 23.79 24.38 -15.91
CA LEU A 59 22.35 24.65 -15.81
C LEU A 59 21.48 23.39 -15.71
N PRO A 60 21.66 22.34 -16.53
CA PRO A 60 20.84 21.14 -16.47
C PRO A 60 20.99 20.40 -15.13
N SER A 61 22.21 20.33 -14.61
CA SER A 61 22.48 19.72 -13.31
C SER A 61 21.83 20.51 -12.17
N LEU A 62 21.98 21.84 -12.18
CA LEU A 62 21.35 22.72 -11.18
C LEU A 62 19.81 22.65 -11.24
N LEU A 63 19.22 22.62 -12.43
CA LEU A 63 17.78 22.46 -12.62
C LEU A 63 17.30 21.10 -12.10
N LEU A 64 18.03 20.02 -12.36
CA LEU A 64 17.66 18.69 -11.90
C LEU A 64 17.77 18.57 -10.37
N THR A 65 18.86 19.07 -9.78
CA THR A 65 19.04 19.09 -8.32
C THR A 65 17.99 19.96 -7.65
N SER A 66 17.73 21.17 -8.18
CA SER A 66 16.69 22.05 -7.63
C SER A 66 15.29 21.46 -7.75
N ALA A 67 14.96 20.76 -8.85
CA ALA A 67 13.66 20.09 -8.99
C ALA A 67 13.47 18.96 -7.96
N VAL A 68 14.55 18.26 -7.57
CA VAL A 68 14.52 17.22 -6.53
C VAL A 68 14.52 17.83 -5.12
N SER A 69 15.25 18.93 -4.90
CA SER A 69 15.40 19.57 -3.59
C SER A 69 14.26 20.55 -3.24
N ALA A 70 13.59 21.15 -4.22
CA ALA A 70 12.50 22.11 -3.99
C ALA A 70 11.29 21.50 -3.23
N PRO A 71 10.86 20.25 -3.51
CA PRO A 71 9.87 19.56 -2.69
C PRO A 71 10.35 19.36 -1.25
N ALA A 72 11.65 19.14 -1.02
CA ALA A 72 12.19 18.97 0.33
C ALA A 72 12.25 20.30 1.11
N ALA A 73 12.37 21.45 0.43
CA ALA A 73 12.42 22.77 1.05
C ALA A 73 11.04 23.28 1.50
N THR A 74 9.96 22.89 0.82
CA THR A 74 8.61 23.38 1.12
C THR A 74 7.88 22.48 2.15
N ARG A 75 7.06 23.07 3.05
CA ARG A 75 6.22 22.29 3.99
C ARG A 75 5.26 21.34 3.25
N LEU A 76 4.65 21.82 2.17
CA LEU A 76 3.74 21.02 1.35
C LEU A 76 4.46 19.89 0.62
N GLY A 77 5.63 20.18 0.04
CA GLY A 77 6.45 19.16 -0.63
C GLY A 77 6.96 18.09 0.34
N ARG A 78 7.40 18.46 1.55
CA ARG A 78 7.78 17.48 2.58
C ARG A 78 6.63 16.57 2.97
N GLY A 79 5.42 17.11 3.12
CA GLY A 79 4.21 16.31 3.39
C GLY A 79 3.92 15.32 2.26
N TRP A 80 3.99 15.77 1.01
CA TRP A 80 3.80 14.94 -0.18
C TRP A 80 4.85 13.83 -0.29
N VAL A 81 6.14 14.16 -0.13
CA VAL A 81 7.24 13.19 -0.17
C VAL A 81 7.08 12.17 0.95
N THR A 82 6.77 12.62 2.16
CA THR A 82 6.57 11.73 3.32
C THR A 82 5.42 10.76 3.07
N ALA A 83 4.28 11.25 2.55
CA ALA A 83 3.13 10.40 2.24
C ALA A 83 3.46 9.33 1.18
N HIS A 84 4.23 9.68 0.14
CA HIS A 84 4.66 8.72 -0.88
C HIS A 84 5.75 7.76 -0.39
N ALA A 85 6.66 8.23 0.49
CA ALA A 85 7.66 7.37 1.14
C ALA A 85 6.96 6.30 1.99
N TRP A 86 5.94 6.68 2.76
CA TRP A 86 5.11 5.75 3.49
C TRP A 86 4.43 4.72 2.57
N CYS A 87 3.90 5.13 1.41
CA CYS A 87 3.34 4.20 0.43
C CYS A 87 4.36 3.14 -0.04
N VAL A 88 5.63 3.52 -0.24
CA VAL A 88 6.69 2.56 -0.61
C VAL A 88 6.99 1.62 0.56
N ILE A 89 7.11 2.16 1.77
CA ILE A 89 7.39 1.38 2.99
C ILE A 89 6.27 0.36 3.24
N SER A 90 5.01 0.79 3.19
CA SER A 90 3.86 -0.09 3.40
C SER A 90 3.75 -1.16 2.32
N ARG A 91 4.13 -0.86 1.06
CA ARG A 91 4.22 -1.88 0.01
C ARG A 91 5.17 -3.00 0.39
N HIS A 92 6.39 -2.64 0.81
CA HIS A 92 7.39 -3.63 1.22
C HIS A 92 6.95 -4.42 2.45
N ARG A 93 6.34 -3.74 3.43
CA ARG A 93 5.86 -4.38 4.67
C ARG A 93 4.69 -5.33 4.40
N ILE A 94 3.69 -4.93 3.60
CA ILE A 94 2.59 -5.82 3.17
C ILE A 94 3.15 -7.04 2.45
N GLN A 95 4.06 -6.86 1.49
CA GLN A 95 4.66 -7.99 0.78
C GLN A 95 5.41 -8.94 1.72
N ARG A 96 6.14 -8.39 2.71
CA ARG A 96 6.82 -9.20 3.71
C ARG A 96 5.82 -9.96 4.58
N VAL A 97 4.74 -9.32 5.04
CA VAL A 97 3.69 -10.02 5.79
C VAL A 97 3.09 -11.14 4.97
N CYS A 98 2.78 -10.93 3.69
CA CYS A 98 2.24 -11.98 2.83
C CYS A 98 3.23 -13.14 2.58
N LEU A 99 4.54 -12.89 2.72
CA LEU A 99 5.58 -13.93 2.63
C LEU A 99 5.70 -14.71 3.94
N GLU A 100 5.65 -14.03 5.07
CA GLU A 100 5.85 -14.63 6.41
C GLU A 100 4.57 -15.29 6.97
N THR A 101 3.40 -14.93 6.42
CA THR A 101 2.09 -15.50 6.79
C THR A 101 1.59 -16.45 5.70
N PRO A 102 0.61 -17.33 5.98
CA PRO A 102 0.03 -18.24 4.98
C PRO A 102 -0.81 -17.53 3.90
N MET A 103 -0.66 -16.21 3.69
CA MET A 103 -1.26 -15.45 2.60
C MET A 103 -0.51 -15.63 1.26
N HIS A 104 -0.20 -16.88 0.92
CA HIS A 104 0.41 -17.27 -0.34
C HIS A 104 -0.25 -18.54 -0.86
N THR A 105 -0.32 -18.70 -2.18
CA THR A 105 -0.85 -19.95 -2.77
C THR A 105 0.07 -21.13 -2.45
N ARG A 106 -0.40 -22.38 -2.54
CA ARG A 106 0.46 -23.59 -2.45
C ARG A 106 1.71 -23.57 -3.36
N ALA A 107 1.62 -22.90 -4.51
CA ALA A 107 2.75 -22.69 -5.43
C ALA A 107 3.72 -21.56 -5.01
N GLY A 108 3.62 -21.04 -3.78
CA GLY A 108 4.46 -19.94 -3.27
C GLY A 108 4.18 -18.56 -3.87
N ARG A 109 3.08 -18.38 -4.61
CA ARG A 109 2.74 -17.10 -5.24
C ARG A 109 2.07 -16.17 -4.23
N ILE A 110 2.69 -15.01 -4.01
CA ILE A 110 2.15 -13.93 -3.16
C ILE A 110 1.15 -13.05 -3.93
N PRO A 111 0.18 -12.43 -3.22
CA PRO A 111 -0.65 -11.36 -3.76
C PRO A 111 0.19 -10.22 -4.35
N LEU A 112 -0.27 -9.66 -5.46
CA LEU A 112 0.42 -8.57 -6.13
C LEU A 112 -0.14 -7.23 -5.65
N VAL A 113 0.69 -6.46 -4.94
CA VAL A 113 0.36 -5.05 -4.64
C VAL A 113 0.47 -4.24 -5.93
N LEU A 114 -0.69 -3.90 -6.51
CA LEU A 114 -0.81 -3.16 -7.75
C LEU A 114 -0.42 -1.69 -7.52
N TRP A 115 -1.08 -1.04 -6.56
CA TRP A 115 -0.91 0.39 -6.33
C TRP A 115 -1.11 0.72 -4.86
N ILE A 116 -0.39 1.72 -4.36
CA ILE A 116 -0.67 2.34 -3.05
C ILE A 116 -0.79 3.84 -3.27
N SER A 117 -1.90 4.42 -2.82
CA SER A 117 -2.15 5.85 -2.87
C SER A 117 -2.28 6.43 -1.46
N PRO A 118 -1.74 7.63 -1.20
CA PRO A 118 -1.95 8.31 0.07
C PRO A 118 -3.43 8.70 0.22
N ILE A 119 -3.96 8.58 1.43
CA ILE A 119 -5.29 9.07 1.84
C ILE A 119 -5.11 9.95 3.09
N PRO A 120 -6.10 10.78 3.47
CA PRO A 120 -5.95 11.70 4.60
C PRO A 120 -5.64 10.99 5.92
N GLU A 121 -6.22 9.79 6.10
CA GLU A 121 -6.06 8.92 7.28
C GLU A 121 -4.76 8.11 7.27
N GLY A 122 -4.05 8.04 6.14
CA GLY A 122 -2.90 7.16 5.95
C GLY A 122 -2.73 6.74 4.49
N GLU A 123 -2.93 5.46 4.19
CA GLU A 123 -2.65 4.91 2.86
C GLU A 123 -3.70 3.88 2.43
N ARG A 124 -3.94 3.77 1.12
CA ARG A 124 -4.85 2.77 0.54
C ARG A 124 -4.07 1.93 -0.47
N ALA A 125 -4.01 0.62 -0.23
CA ALA A 125 -3.34 -0.34 -1.08
C ALA A 125 -4.35 -1.16 -1.90
N LEU A 126 -4.20 -1.15 -3.22
CA LEU A 126 -4.92 -2.04 -4.13
C LEU A 126 -4.09 -3.30 -4.38
N ILE A 127 -4.68 -4.45 -4.08
CA ILE A 127 -4.04 -5.75 -4.13
C ILE A 127 -4.81 -6.65 -5.08
N LEU A 128 -4.08 -7.28 -6.00
CA LEU A 128 -4.59 -8.37 -6.82
C LEU A 128 -4.23 -9.69 -6.12
N THR A 129 -5.23 -10.36 -5.58
CA THR A 129 -5.07 -11.66 -4.95
C THR A 129 -4.87 -12.74 -6.00
N ARG A 130 -4.35 -13.89 -5.59
CA ARG A 130 -4.25 -15.07 -6.45
C ARG A 130 -5.38 -16.04 -6.09
N ALA A 131 -5.63 -17.00 -6.98
CA ALA A 131 -6.60 -18.06 -6.70
C ALA A 131 -6.28 -18.73 -5.36
N GLY A 132 -7.28 -18.83 -4.49
CA GLY A 132 -7.14 -19.34 -3.12
C GLY A 132 -6.82 -18.29 -2.04
N ILE A 133 -6.74 -17.01 -2.40
CA ILE A 133 -6.62 -15.90 -1.45
C ILE A 133 -7.80 -14.95 -1.65
N CYS A 134 -8.57 -14.72 -0.59
CA CYS A 134 -9.72 -13.83 -0.59
C CYS A 134 -9.54 -12.63 0.35
N ALA A 135 -10.51 -11.72 0.33
CA ALA A 135 -10.47 -10.52 1.15
C ALA A 135 -10.62 -10.86 2.65
N GLU A 136 -11.37 -11.92 2.96
CA GLU A 136 -11.55 -12.43 4.32
C GLU A 136 -10.25 -12.99 4.91
N ASP A 137 -9.32 -13.49 4.08
CA ASP A 137 -7.97 -13.86 4.53
C ASP A 137 -7.19 -12.61 4.98
N PHE A 138 -7.29 -11.50 4.23
CA PHE A 138 -6.66 -10.24 4.62
C PHE A 138 -7.23 -9.69 5.93
N GLU A 139 -8.53 -9.86 6.15
CA GLU A 139 -9.18 -9.47 7.41
C GLU A 139 -8.72 -10.36 8.57
N ALA A 140 -8.60 -11.67 8.35
CA ALA A 140 -8.10 -12.60 9.36
C ALA A 140 -6.65 -12.29 9.80
N PHE A 141 -5.85 -11.73 8.89
CA PHE A 141 -4.47 -11.28 9.15
C PHE A 141 -4.33 -9.76 9.33
N ALA A 142 -5.45 -9.04 9.56
CA ALA A 142 -5.42 -7.58 9.69
C ALA A 142 -4.51 -7.13 10.84
N GLY A 143 -4.48 -7.86 11.96
CA GLY A 143 -3.61 -7.55 13.09
C GLY A 143 -2.11 -7.67 12.77
N GLU A 144 -1.72 -8.68 12.00
CA GLU A 144 -0.35 -8.86 11.52
C GLU A 144 0.03 -7.74 10.54
N ILE A 145 -0.89 -7.32 9.67
CA ILE A 145 -0.68 -6.19 8.75
C ILE A 145 -0.56 -4.87 9.52
N GLU A 146 -1.40 -4.64 10.53
CA GLU A 146 -1.33 -3.45 11.40
C GLU A 146 0.02 -3.36 12.10
N ALA A 147 0.43 -4.43 12.77
CA ALA A 147 1.70 -4.51 13.48
C ALA A 147 2.88 -4.30 12.52
N ALA A 148 2.86 -4.98 11.36
CA ALA A 148 3.93 -4.86 10.39
C ALA A 148 3.98 -3.46 9.78
N CYS A 149 2.85 -2.83 9.50
CA CYS A 149 2.81 -1.50 8.91
C CYS A 149 2.97 -0.37 9.94
N ALA A 150 3.04 -0.67 11.25
CA ALA A 150 2.93 0.32 12.32
C ALA A 150 1.69 1.22 12.12
N ALA A 151 0.57 0.58 11.79
CA ALA A 151 -0.72 1.23 11.58
C ALA A 151 -1.52 1.20 12.88
N ARG A 152 -2.39 2.20 13.07
CA ARG A 152 -3.34 2.19 14.18
C ARG A 152 -4.47 1.19 13.91
N ARG A 153 -4.90 1.12 12.66
CA ARG A 153 -5.97 0.22 12.23
C ARG A 153 -5.83 -0.13 10.75
N VAL A 154 -6.23 -1.33 10.38
CA VAL A 154 -6.39 -1.73 8.98
C VAL A 154 -7.88 -1.95 8.69
N ARG A 155 -8.34 -1.49 7.53
CA ARG A 155 -9.69 -1.80 7.01
C ARG A 155 -9.54 -2.53 5.69
N VAL A 156 -10.24 -3.65 5.55
CA VAL A 156 -10.25 -4.44 4.32
C VAL A 156 -11.55 -4.23 3.56
N LEU A 157 -11.44 -3.92 2.27
CA LEU A 157 -12.57 -3.79 1.37
C LEU A 157 -12.43 -4.79 0.23
N ARG A 158 -13.54 -5.43 -0.12
CA ARG A 158 -13.65 -6.32 -1.28
C ARG A 158 -14.36 -5.62 -2.44
N HIS A 159 -13.97 -5.94 -3.66
CA HIS A 159 -14.64 -5.42 -4.84
C HIS A 159 -15.88 -6.27 -5.20
N ARG A 160 -17.02 -5.61 -5.42
CA ARG A 160 -18.34 -6.25 -5.68
C ARG A 160 -18.35 -7.14 -6.92
N ARG A 161 -17.60 -6.77 -7.97
CA ARG A 161 -17.56 -7.50 -9.25
C ARG A 161 -16.37 -8.46 -9.37
N TYR A 162 -15.28 -8.20 -8.64
CA TYR A 162 -14.00 -8.87 -8.86
C TYR A 162 -13.43 -9.34 -7.52
N ALA A 163 -13.69 -10.57 -7.13
CA ALA A 163 -13.20 -11.14 -5.87
C ALA A 163 -11.66 -11.19 -5.77
N THR A 164 -10.98 -11.11 -6.91
CA THR A 164 -9.52 -11.04 -7.01
C THR A 164 -8.95 -9.67 -6.60
N LEU A 165 -9.79 -8.64 -6.51
CA LEU A 165 -9.36 -7.29 -6.13
C LEU A 165 -9.76 -7.00 -4.68
N VAL A 166 -8.74 -6.70 -3.89
CA VAL A 166 -8.86 -6.35 -2.47
C VAL A 166 -8.20 -5.01 -2.25
N THR A 167 -8.87 -4.15 -1.49
CA THR A 167 -8.31 -2.88 -1.04
C THR A 167 -8.04 -2.97 0.45
N VAL A 168 -6.83 -2.62 0.86
CA VAL A 168 -6.41 -2.56 2.26
C VAL A 168 -6.11 -1.12 2.59
N GLU A 169 -6.91 -0.52 3.47
CA GLU A 169 -6.67 0.80 4.02
C GLU A 169 -5.87 0.71 5.30
N ILE A 170 -4.75 1.41 5.32
CA ILE A 170 -3.83 1.49 6.44
C ILE A 170 -4.07 2.85 7.11
N VAL A 171 -4.80 2.83 8.21
CA VAL A 171 -5.12 4.03 8.99
C VAL A 171 -4.00 4.27 10.00
N ARG A 172 -3.32 5.40 9.86
CA ARG A 172 -2.27 5.86 10.76
C ARG A 172 -2.72 7.04 11.62
N ARG A 173 -3.67 7.82 11.12
CA ARG A 173 -4.16 9.07 11.73
C ARG A 173 -5.68 9.11 11.64
N GLU A 174 -6.30 9.81 12.58
CA GLU A 174 -7.72 10.13 12.46
C GLU A 174 -7.95 11.09 11.29
N ALA A 175 -9.03 10.89 10.54
CA ALA A 175 -9.42 11.80 9.48
C ALA A 175 -9.74 13.17 10.09
N ALA A 176 -9.09 14.22 9.60
CA ALA A 176 -9.61 15.56 9.78
C ALA A 176 -10.88 15.73 8.92
N PRO A 177 -12.00 16.22 9.47
CA PRO A 177 -13.22 16.41 8.70
C PRO A 177 -12.97 17.37 7.53
N GLY A 178 -13.42 17.00 6.33
CA GLY A 178 -13.37 17.86 5.13
C GLY A 178 -12.11 17.75 4.26
N VAL A 179 -11.13 16.91 4.60
CA VAL A 179 -9.95 16.72 3.73
C VAL A 179 -10.29 15.74 2.61
N ALA A 180 -10.41 16.25 1.38
CA ALA A 180 -10.53 15.41 0.19
C ALA A 180 -9.29 14.52 0.05
N ALA A 181 -9.50 13.21 -0.17
CA ALA A 181 -8.40 12.29 -0.35
C ALA A 181 -7.61 12.65 -1.61
N PRO A 182 -6.30 12.97 -1.51
CA PRO A 182 -5.51 13.26 -2.68
C PRO A 182 -5.36 12.01 -3.57
N GLY A 183 -5.43 12.19 -4.90
CA GLY A 183 -5.06 11.17 -5.88
C GLY A 183 -6.17 10.18 -6.29
N LEU A 184 -5.75 8.94 -6.60
CA LEU A 184 -6.58 7.86 -7.16
C LEU A 184 -7.64 7.29 -6.20
N ALA A 185 -7.80 7.85 -5.00
CA ALA A 185 -8.84 7.46 -4.06
C ALA A 185 -10.25 7.55 -4.68
N ARG A 186 -10.46 8.45 -5.64
CA ARG A 186 -11.70 8.55 -6.44
C ARG A 186 -11.95 7.30 -7.30
N CYS A 187 -10.91 6.67 -7.82
CA CYS A 187 -11.00 5.49 -8.68
C CYS A 187 -11.20 4.20 -7.88
N TYR A 188 -10.67 4.14 -6.67
CA TYR A 188 -10.71 2.95 -5.80
C TYR A 188 -11.61 3.10 -4.57
N GLY A 189 -12.36 4.19 -4.47
CA GLY A 189 -13.36 4.46 -3.41
C GLY A 189 -14.78 4.56 -3.94
N GLY A 190 -15.02 4.16 -5.20
CA GLY A 190 -16.34 4.17 -5.81
C GLY A 190 -17.30 3.12 -5.23
N PRO A 191 -18.58 3.11 -5.66
CA PRO A 191 -19.63 2.24 -5.13
C PRO A 191 -19.42 0.73 -5.36
N GLY A 192 -18.32 0.35 -6.02
CA GLY A 192 -17.94 -1.04 -6.26
C GLY A 192 -17.21 -1.69 -5.09
N TRP A 193 -16.88 -0.96 -4.01
CA TRP A 193 -16.14 -1.48 -2.87
C TRP A 193 -17.06 -1.65 -1.66
N THR A 194 -17.02 -2.83 -1.04
CA THR A 194 -17.77 -3.12 0.18
C THR A 194 -16.79 -3.42 1.31
N PRO A 195 -16.86 -2.72 2.45
CA PRO A 195 -16.04 -3.03 3.61
C PRO A 195 -16.40 -4.41 4.14
N ILE A 196 -15.39 -5.15 4.59
CA ILE A 196 -15.60 -6.38 5.35
C ILE A 196 -15.77 -5.95 6.80
N PRO A 197 -16.85 -6.38 7.48
CA PRO A 197 -17.00 -6.13 8.91
C PRO A 197 -15.79 -6.71 9.63
N SER A 198 -15.05 -5.86 10.35
CA SER A 198 -13.93 -6.36 11.13
C SER A 198 -14.48 -7.11 12.33
N THR A 199 -13.88 -8.24 12.68
CA THR A 199 -14.31 -9.01 13.87
C THR A 199 -14.19 -8.15 15.14
N ARG A 200 -13.31 -7.15 15.14
CA ARG A 200 -13.14 -6.18 16.23
C ARG A 200 -14.28 -5.18 16.36
N ASP A 201 -14.90 -4.75 15.26
CA ASP A 201 -16.08 -3.87 15.31
C ASP A 201 -17.30 -4.57 15.95
N LEU A 202 -17.32 -5.89 15.93
CA LEU A 202 -18.37 -6.69 16.56
C LEU A 202 -18.15 -6.90 18.06
N GLU A 203 -16.91 -6.75 18.52
CA GLU A 203 -16.48 -7.06 19.90
C GLU A 203 -16.36 -5.80 20.76
N GLU A 204 -16.22 -4.63 20.14
CA GLU A 204 -16.19 -3.33 20.82
C GLU A 204 -17.63 -2.82 21.02
N PRO A 205 -18.19 -2.82 22.25
CA PRO A 205 -19.48 -2.20 22.49
C PRO A 205 -19.35 -0.72 22.15
N HIS A 206 -20.20 -0.25 21.24
CA HIS A 206 -20.27 1.13 20.79
C HIS A 206 -20.30 2.06 22.03
N ASP A 207 -19.17 2.67 22.37
CA ASP A 207 -19.09 3.58 23.52
C ASP A 207 -19.83 4.87 23.15
N THR A 208 -21.13 4.89 23.42
CA THR A 208 -22.04 6.02 23.18
C THR A 208 -21.73 7.24 24.05
N ARG A 209 -20.67 7.20 24.87
CA ARG A 209 -20.31 8.27 25.82
C ARG A 209 -19.81 9.56 25.18
N HIS A 210 -19.52 9.60 23.87
CA HIS A 210 -19.01 10.80 23.20
C HIS A 210 -20.06 11.70 22.52
N HIS A 211 -21.37 11.40 22.61
CA HIS A 211 -22.40 12.19 21.93
C HIS A 211 -23.47 12.85 22.84
N LEU A 212 -23.24 12.96 24.14
CA LEU A 212 -24.08 13.84 24.98
C LEU A 212 -23.53 15.28 24.93
N VAL A 213 -23.79 15.97 23.83
CA VAL A 213 -23.82 17.44 23.82
C VAL A 213 -25.07 17.83 24.60
N LEU A 214 -24.91 18.12 25.89
CA LEU A 214 -25.98 18.74 26.68
C LEU A 214 -26.31 20.10 26.07
N PRO A 215 -27.58 20.41 25.77
CA PRO A 215 -27.96 21.77 25.42
C PRO A 215 -27.66 22.66 26.63
N GLN A 216 -26.74 23.60 26.48
CA GLN A 216 -26.60 24.73 27.39
C GLN A 216 -27.85 25.59 27.23
N VAL A 217 -28.82 25.38 28.13
CA VAL A 217 -29.97 26.27 28.28
C VAL A 217 -29.49 27.48 29.09
N GLY A 218 -29.51 28.64 28.44
CA GLY A 218 -29.42 29.97 29.03
C GLY A 218 -30.52 30.84 28.44
#